data_AF-A0A136JID5-F1
#
_entry.id   AF-A0A136JID5-F1
#
_cell.length_a   1.000
_cell.length_b   1.000
_cell.length_c   1.000
_cell.angle_alpha   90.00
_cell.angle_beta   90.00
_cell.angle_gamma   90.00
#
_symmetry.space_group_name_H-M   'P 1'
#
loop_
_entity.id
_entity.type
_entity.pdbx_description
1 polymer ?
#
loop_
_entity_poly.entity_id
_entity_poly.type
_entity_poly.pdbx_seq_one_letter_code
_entity_poly.pdbx_strand_id
1 'polypeptide(L)'
;MQKILRRVATTERVAAKRSRKLKDTRERREAKAEKQNFGQQRQVIKKELDTAKAVVKEDWRLGPLARKLDIGENDRSYGSINEARYMTSGSRQMSLDQRNARCKWAGGVNRLNLHAGDRVVLLEGPDKGRIGKIGSIDLERATLMVDGLNKTNVRAPPYLRSAEAPANYTLELPMPISSVRLVHPVRDPATGVTKDVIINQIVATEFFRDRVTGKERWTRMVPGLNMSIPWPAKEVKEVKEHAGDTLRINVEQRTFIPTLLRPPMPETVLDELRGKYSRFRTRHEPEYIAAKEAEVQAVKDRAKLMDSIRTPLQELHRHERSEKKKKGKPRLTPEMLEEIGKVIAKNRERTLNAAAISSVEPAETGEAVSPPPAAAVVEPTPENTATPPPSS
;
A
#
# COMPACT_ATOMS: atom_id res chain seq x y z
N MET A 1 26.68 -23.87 -1.04
CA MET A 1 25.83 -22.73 -0.57
C MET A 1 24.38 -22.59 -1.12
N GLN A 2 24.11 -22.66 -2.42
CA GLN A 2 22.77 -22.32 -2.98
C GLN A 2 21.58 -23.11 -2.37
N LYS A 3 21.78 -24.37 -1.97
CA LYS A 3 20.75 -25.19 -1.31
C LYS A 3 20.27 -24.58 0.02
N ILE A 4 21.16 -23.94 0.78
CA ILE A 4 20.85 -23.31 2.07
C ILE A 4 19.95 -22.08 1.85
N LEU A 5 20.30 -21.20 0.92
CA LEU A 5 19.49 -20.03 0.58
C LEU A 5 18.11 -20.43 0.06
N ARG A 6 18.04 -21.49 -0.78
CA ARG A 6 16.75 -22.05 -1.24
C ARG A 6 15.91 -22.58 -0.07
N ARG A 7 16.52 -23.20 0.94
CA ARG A 7 15.81 -23.63 2.15
C ARG A 7 15.24 -22.45 2.93
N VAL A 8 16.01 -21.37 3.11
CA VAL A 8 15.55 -20.15 3.79
C VAL A 8 14.38 -19.52 3.02
N ALA A 9 14.56 -19.29 1.72
CA ALA A 9 13.53 -18.70 0.87
C ALA A 9 12.24 -19.55 0.83
N THR A 10 12.34 -20.88 0.83
CA THR A 10 11.14 -21.74 0.91
C THR A 10 10.45 -21.61 2.26
N THR A 11 11.19 -21.57 3.37
CA THR A 11 10.60 -21.36 4.70
C THR A 11 9.94 -20.00 4.85
N GLU A 12 10.53 -18.94 4.31
CA GLU A 12 9.94 -17.59 4.30
C GLU A 12 8.64 -17.56 3.51
N ARG A 13 8.61 -18.18 2.32
CA ARG A 13 7.38 -18.30 1.51
C ARG A 13 6.29 -19.06 2.25
N VAL A 14 6.62 -20.14 2.94
CA VAL A 14 5.64 -20.92 3.72
C VAL A 14 5.10 -20.10 4.89
N ALA A 15 5.96 -19.40 5.63
CA ALA A 15 5.54 -18.51 6.73
C ALA A 15 4.68 -17.34 6.22
N ALA A 16 5.06 -16.73 5.10
CA ALA A 16 4.29 -15.68 4.43
C ALA A 16 2.92 -16.20 3.95
N LYS A 17 2.85 -17.41 3.39
CA LYS A 17 1.58 -18.03 2.98
C LYS A 17 0.66 -18.29 4.17
N ARG A 18 1.21 -18.80 5.28
CA ARG A 18 0.43 -19.07 6.51
C ARG A 18 -0.08 -17.78 7.15
N SER A 19 0.76 -16.77 7.29
CA SER A 19 0.35 -15.46 7.84
C SER A 19 -0.69 -14.77 6.95
N ARG A 20 -0.54 -14.80 5.62
CA ARG A 20 -1.56 -14.32 4.68
C ARG A 20 -2.90 -15.05 4.83
N LYS A 21 -2.88 -16.39 4.95
CA LYS A 21 -4.10 -17.18 5.17
C LYS A 21 -4.79 -16.80 6.49
N LEU A 22 -4.02 -16.67 7.58
CA LEU A 22 -4.55 -16.25 8.88
C LEU A 22 -5.14 -14.84 8.81
N LYS A 23 -4.46 -13.91 8.15
CA LYS A 23 -4.94 -12.53 7.94
C LYS A 23 -6.26 -12.53 7.15
N ASP A 24 -6.34 -13.24 6.03
CA ASP A 24 -7.55 -13.36 5.21
C ASP A 24 -8.71 -13.99 6.01
N THR A 25 -8.46 -15.05 6.79
CA THR A 25 -9.52 -15.62 7.64
C THR A 25 -10.01 -14.66 8.72
N ARG A 26 -9.12 -13.84 9.28
CA ARG A 26 -9.47 -12.82 10.28
C ARG A 26 -10.28 -11.70 9.63
N GLU A 27 -9.80 -11.17 8.51
CA GLU A 27 -10.48 -10.11 7.74
C GLU A 27 -11.89 -10.54 7.30
N ARG A 28 -12.07 -11.80 6.86
CA ARG A 28 -13.41 -12.34 6.52
C ARG A 28 -14.33 -12.42 7.72
N ARG A 29 -13.81 -12.80 8.89
CA ARG A 29 -14.59 -12.87 10.14
C ARG A 29 -15.02 -11.48 10.59
N GLU A 30 -14.09 -10.52 10.58
CA GLU A 30 -14.35 -9.11 10.90
C GLU A 30 -15.38 -8.51 9.93
N ALA A 31 -15.19 -8.66 8.62
CA ALA A 31 -16.12 -8.17 7.61
C ALA A 31 -17.54 -8.76 7.75
N LYS A 32 -17.65 -10.04 8.14
CA LYS A 32 -18.97 -10.67 8.40
C LYS A 32 -19.64 -10.05 9.63
N ALA A 33 -18.90 -9.84 10.72
CA ALA A 33 -19.42 -9.20 11.93
C ALA A 33 -19.86 -7.75 11.65
N GLU A 34 -19.06 -6.99 10.92
CA GLU A 34 -19.39 -5.62 10.51
C GLU A 34 -20.65 -5.56 9.64
N LYS A 35 -20.80 -6.49 8.68
CA LYS A 35 -21.99 -6.56 7.83
C LYS A 35 -23.25 -6.83 8.65
N GLN A 36 -23.17 -7.68 9.68
CA GLN A 36 -24.29 -7.96 10.58
C GLN A 36 -24.65 -6.72 11.42
N ASN A 37 -23.66 -6.08 12.04
CA ASN A 37 -23.85 -4.86 12.83
C ASN A 37 -24.49 -3.74 11.99
N PHE A 38 -23.98 -3.53 10.77
CA PHE A 38 -24.52 -2.53 9.84
C PHE A 38 -25.95 -2.87 9.39
N GLY A 39 -26.23 -4.15 9.16
CA GLY A 39 -27.57 -4.63 8.82
C GLY A 39 -28.59 -4.30 9.91
N GLN A 40 -28.25 -4.56 11.18
CA GLN A 40 -29.09 -4.23 12.34
C GLN A 40 -29.34 -2.72 12.43
N GLN A 41 -28.31 -1.90 12.23
CA GLN A 41 -28.44 -0.44 12.31
C GLN A 41 -29.29 0.14 11.20
N ARG A 42 -29.15 -0.36 9.97
CA ARG A 42 -30.00 0.07 8.86
C ARG A 42 -31.46 -0.24 9.15
N GLN A 43 -31.75 -1.36 9.82
CA GLN A 43 -33.10 -1.70 10.26
C GLN A 43 -33.61 -0.74 11.34
N VAL A 44 -32.78 -0.39 12.32
CA VAL A 44 -33.13 0.60 13.37
C VAL A 44 -33.45 1.96 12.75
N ILE A 45 -32.57 2.48 11.88
CA ILE A 45 -32.77 3.76 11.18
C ILE A 45 -34.05 3.73 10.34
N LYS A 46 -34.31 2.62 9.63
CA LYS A 46 -35.54 2.47 8.83
C LYS A 46 -36.78 2.53 9.72
N LYS A 47 -36.79 1.82 10.86
CA LYS A 47 -37.90 1.85 11.82
C LYS A 47 -38.12 3.26 12.40
N GLU A 48 -37.05 3.97 12.75
CA GLU A 48 -37.12 5.36 13.21
C GLU A 48 -37.71 6.30 12.14
N LEU A 49 -37.35 6.10 10.88
CA LEU A 49 -37.89 6.89 9.76
C LEU A 49 -39.37 6.59 9.52
N ASP A 50 -39.75 5.31 9.53
CA ASP A 50 -41.13 4.88 9.33
C ASP A 50 -42.05 5.33 10.48
N THR A 51 -41.55 5.29 11.73
CA THR A 51 -42.26 5.83 12.90
C THR A 51 -42.40 7.34 12.84
N ALA A 52 -41.36 8.08 12.44
CA ALA A 52 -41.45 9.53 12.24
C ALA A 52 -42.50 9.91 11.19
N LYS A 53 -42.59 9.16 10.08
CA LYS A 53 -43.64 9.36 9.06
C LYS A 53 -45.04 9.10 9.60
N ALA A 54 -45.21 8.07 10.42
CA ALA A 54 -46.49 7.75 11.03
C ALA A 54 -46.93 8.88 11.98
N VAL A 55 -46.02 9.38 12.82
CA VAL A 55 -46.27 10.50 13.73
C VAL A 55 -46.71 11.75 12.97
N VAL A 56 -45.98 12.15 11.92
CA VAL A 56 -46.38 13.32 11.11
C VAL A 56 -47.78 13.18 10.53
N LYS A 57 -48.16 11.96 10.12
CA LYS A 57 -49.50 11.67 9.57
C LYS A 57 -50.59 11.71 10.65
N GLU A 58 -50.29 11.24 11.86
CA GLU A 58 -51.20 11.30 13.01
C GLU A 58 -51.40 12.73 13.48
N ASP A 59 -50.32 13.50 13.63
CA ASP A 59 -50.36 14.91 14.01
C ASP A 59 -51.22 15.72 13.04
N TRP A 60 -51.06 15.47 11.73
CA TRP A 60 -51.89 16.12 10.70
C TRP A 60 -53.37 15.75 10.81
N ARG A 61 -53.69 14.50 11.16
CA ARG A 61 -55.08 14.01 11.28
C ARG A 61 -55.77 14.48 12.55
N LEU A 62 -55.04 14.51 13.66
CA LEU A 62 -55.57 14.82 14.99
C LEU A 62 -55.54 16.31 15.30
N GLY A 63 -54.67 17.09 14.64
CA GLY A 63 -54.56 18.53 14.80
C GLY A 63 -54.33 18.92 16.27
N PRO A 64 -55.29 19.60 16.94
CA PRO A 64 -55.16 19.98 18.34
C PRO A 64 -55.17 18.78 19.32
N LEU A 65 -55.65 17.60 18.89
CA LEU A 65 -55.66 16.37 19.67
C LEU A 65 -54.39 15.52 19.48
N ALA A 66 -53.36 16.07 18.82
CA ALA A 66 -52.09 15.37 18.64
C ALA A 66 -51.49 14.96 19.99
N ARG A 67 -51.02 13.71 20.05
CA ARG A 67 -50.46 13.15 21.29
C ARG A 67 -49.10 13.79 21.57
N LYS A 68 -48.89 14.22 22.81
CA LYS A 68 -47.55 14.59 23.30
C LYS A 68 -46.70 13.33 23.46
N LEU A 69 -45.72 13.13 22.58
CA LEU A 69 -44.86 11.94 22.57
C LEU A 69 -43.71 12.00 23.58
N ASP A 70 -43.42 13.20 24.09
CA ASP A 70 -42.34 13.48 25.04
C ASP A 70 -42.81 13.39 26.51
N ILE A 71 -43.68 12.41 26.83
CA ILE A 71 -44.22 12.21 28.19
C ILE A 71 -44.06 10.74 28.59
N GLY A 72 -43.83 10.49 29.89
CA GLY A 72 -43.79 9.14 30.48
C GLY A 72 -42.43 8.49 30.33
N GLU A 73 -42.39 7.25 29.86
CA GLU A 73 -41.13 6.49 29.66
C GLU A 73 -40.19 7.17 28.65
N ASN A 74 -40.75 7.97 27.74
CA ASN A 74 -40.00 8.71 26.75
C ASN A 74 -39.65 10.14 27.16
N ASP A 75 -40.00 10.58 28.38
CA ASP A 75 -39.76 11.96 28.83
C ASP A 75 -38.31 12.39 28.61
N ARG A 76 -38.13 13.48 27.87
CA ARG A 76 -36.88 14.07 27.38
C ARG A 76 -36.09 13.22 26.39
N SER A 77 -36.42 11.94 26.23
CA SER A 77 -35.72 10.97 25.36
C SER A 77 -36.36 10.83 23.98
N TYR A 78 -37.57 11.36 23.77
CA TYR A 78 -38.19 11.36 22.46
C TYR A 78 -37.32 12.15 21.46
N GLY A 79 -37.13 11.58 20.27
CA GLY A 79 -36.25 12.17 19.24
C GLY A 79 -34.75 12.08 19.55
N SER A 80 -34.34 11.43 20.65
CA SER A 80 -32.92 11.15 20.93
C SER A 80 -32.42 9.92 20.16
N ILE A 81 -31.13 9.93 19.84
CA ILE A 81 -30.43 8.81 19.22
C ILE A 81 -29.94 7.86 20.31
N ASN A 82 -30.15 6.55 20.11
CA ASN A 82 -29.59 5.53 20.98
C ASN A 82 -28.06 5.50 20.90
N GLU A 83 -27.39 5.18 22.03
CA GLU A 83 -25.92 5.09 22.11
C GLU A 83 -25.32 4.21 21.00
N ALA A 84 -25.91 3.04 20.72
CA ALA A 84 -25.41 2.15 19.67
C ALA A 84 -25.39 2.81 18.28
N ARG A 85 -26.36 3.69 17.99
CA ARG A 85 -26.44 4.47 16.75
C ARG A 85 -25.45 5.64 16.76
N TYR A 86 -25.20 6.27 17.92
CA TYR A 86 -24.15 7.29 18.06
C TYR A 86 -22.75 6.69 17.89
N MET A 87 -22.42 5.64 18.65
CA MET A 87 -21.13 4.94 18.60
C MET A 87 -20.83 4.38 17.22
N THR A 88 -21.87 4.00 16.47
CA THR A 88 -21.70 3.54 15.10
C THR A 88 -21.91 4.61 14.04
N SER A 89 -22.35 5.80 14.43
CA SER A 89 -22.32 6.97 13.57
C SER A 89 -20.86 7.26 13.26
N GLY A 90 -20.44 6.93 12.04
CA GLY A 90 -19.04 6.95 11.62
C GLY A 90 -18.28 5.63 11.76
N SER A 91 -18.60 4.73 12.71
CA SER A 91 -17.79 3.51 13.01
C SER A 91 -17.86 2.39 11.97
N ARG A 92 -18.37 2.66 10.77
CA ARG A 92 -18.19 1.73 9.66
C ARG A 92 -16.73 1.81 9.21
N GLN A 93 -15.96 0.75 9.43
CA GLN A 93 -14.70 0.58 8.71
C GLN A 93 -15.03 0.54 7.21
N MET A 94 -14.56 1.56 6.51
CA MET A 94 -14.82 1.69 5.08
C MET A 94 -13.63 1.13 4.31
N SER A 95 -13.93 0.48 3.18
CA SER A 95 -12.89 0.12 2.22
C SER A 95 -12.09 1.38 1.85
N LEU A 96 -10.81 1.21 1.57
CA LEU A 96 -9.92 2.28 1.15
C LEU A 96 -10.53 3.11 -0.01
N ASP A 97 -11.20 2.45 -0.95
CA ASP A 97 -11.85 3.10 -2.09
C ASP A 97 -13.01 4.02 -1.67
N GLN A 98 -13.81 3.57 -0.70
CA GLN A 98 -14.93 4.36 -0.17
C GLN A 98 -14.43 5.59 0.59
N ARG A 99 -13.35 5.44 1.35
CA ARG A 99 -12.69 6.54 2.05
C ARG A 99 -12.08 7.54 1.07
N ASN A 100 -11.40 7.04 0.04
CA ASN A 100 -10.86 7.87 -1.04
C ASN A 100 -11.95 8.61 -1.81
N ALA A 101 -13.10 7.98 -2.06
CA ALA A 101 -14.23 8.65 -2.71
C ALA A 101 -14.75 9.83 -1.88
N ARG A 102 -14.84 9.68 -0.55
CA ARG A 102 -15.23 10.77 0.36
C ARG A 102 -14.22 11.91 0.40
N CYS A 103 -12.94 11.57 0.42
CA CYS A 103 -11.85 12.53 0.49
C CYS A 103 -11.40 13.05 -0.88
N LYS A 104 -12.05 12.66 -1.99
CA LYS A 104 -11.58 12.93 -3.36
C LYS A 104 -11.40 14.43 -3.63
N TRP A 105 -12.31 15.26 -3.13
CA TRP A 105 -12.24 16.71 -3.32
C TRP A 105 -11.10 17.37 -2.53
N ALA A 106 -10.61 16.72 -1.47
CA ALA A 106 -9.58 17.24 -0.56
C ALA A 106 -8.23 16.48 -0.69
N GLY A 107 -7.97 15.84 -1.84
CA GLY A 107 -6.69 15.17 -2.15
C GLY A 107 -6.62 13.66 -1.90
N GLY A 108 -7.54 13.09 -1.10
CA GLY A 108 -7.59 11.66 -0.76
C GLY A 108 -7.25 11.34 0.70
N VAL A 109 -7.29 10.05 1.08
CA VAL A 109 -7.12 9.63 2.49
C VAL A 109 -5.68 9.77 2.97
N ASN A 110 -4.72 9.37 2.13
CA ASN A 110 -3.30 9.40 2.49
C ASN A 110 -2.73 10.83 2.50
N ARG A 111 -3.38 11.76 1.81
CA ARG A 111 -2.91 13.13 1.55
C ARG A 111 -4.07 14.10 1.72
N LEU A 112 -4.67 14.08 2.90
CA LEU A 112 -5.82 14.91 3.20
C LEU A 112 -5.38 16.37 3.37
N ASN A 113 -6.03 17.28 2.64
CA ASN A 113 -5.74 18.72 2.67
C ASN A 113 -6.59 19.52 3.68
N LEU A 114 -7.13 18.82 4.69
CA LEU A 114 -7.92 19.38 5.78
C LEU A 114 -7.23 19.12 7.10
N HIS A 115 -7.35 20.06 8.02
CA HIS A 115 -6.79 19.96 9.36
C HIS A 115 -7.77 20.49 10.41
N ALA A 116 -7.65 20.01 11.66
CA ALA A 116 -8.35 20.63 12.78
C ALA A 116 -8.03 22.13 12.86
N GLY A 117 -9.04 22.95 13.12
CA GLY A 117 -8.96 24.42 13.10
C GLY A 117 -9.32 25.08 11.76
N ASP A 118 -9.43 24.32 10.66
CA ASP A 118 -9.91 24.87 9.39
C ASP A 118 -11.40 25.31 9.48
N ARG A 119 -11.73 26.40 8.79
CA ARG A 119 -13.12 26.88 8.64
C ARG A 119 -13.78 26.13 7.50
N VAL A 120 -14.95 25.56 7.75
CA VAL A 120 -15.67 24.75 6.78
C VAL A 120 -17.16 25.05 6.75
N VAL A 121 -17.77 24.88 5.59
CA VAL A 121 -19.21 24.98 5.37
C VAL A 121 -19.83 23.60 5.21
N LEU A 122 -21.00 23.39 5.81
CA LEU A 122 -21.78 22.16 5.67
C LEU A 122 -22.66 22.24 4.42
N LEU A 123 -22.59 21.23 3.55
CA LEU A 123 -23.41 21.12 2.35
C LEU A 123 -24.65 20.24 2.52
N GLU A 124 -24.62 19.33 3.50
CA GLU A 124 -25.68 18.35 3.76
C GLU A 124 -26.00 18.32 5.26
N GLY A 125 -27.18 17.79 5.60
CA GLY A 125 -27.66 17.68 6.97
C GLY A 125 -28.54 18.85 7.44
N PRO A 126 -28.98 18.84 8.72
CA PRO A 126 -29.87 19.86 9.27
C PRO A 126 -29.26 21.27 9.29
N ASP A 127 -27.95 21.35 9.55
CA ASP A 127 -27.19 22.60 9.64
C ASP A 127 -26.57 23.04 8.30
N LYS A 128 -27.21 22.70 7.18
CA LYS A 128 -26.71 23.05 5.84
C LYS A 128 -26.55 24.57 5.67
N GLY A 129 -25.42 24.98 5.10
CA GLY A 129 -25.06 26.38 4.85
C GLY A 129 -24.39 27.08 6.04
N ARG A 130 -24.36 26.46 7.22
CA ARG A 130 -23.63 27.00 8.38
C ARG A 130 -22.14 26.77 8.23
N ILE A 131 -21.36 27.71 8.75
CA ILE A 131 -19.90 27.67 8.77
C ILE A 131 -19.46 27.35 10.20
N GLY A 132 -18.56 26.39 10.35
CA GLY A 132 -17.96 26.01 11.64
C GLY A 132 -16.46 25.74 11.51
N LYS A 133 -15.81 25.44 12.63
CA LYS A 133 -14.41 25.03 12.67
C LYS A 133 -14.33 23.52 12.84
N ILE A 134 -13.38 22.88 12.18
CA ILE A 134 -13.14 21.45 12.38
C ILE A 134 -12.50 21.24 13.76
N GLY A 135 -13.16 20.49 14.64
CA GLY A 135 -12.60 20.09 15.93
C GLY A 135 -11.63 18.92 15.81
N SER A 136 -12.07 17.83 15.18
CA SER A 136 -11.23 16.65 14.95
C SER A 136 -11.55 15.95 13.64
N ILE A 137 -10.57 15.22 13.12
CA ILE A 137 -10.65 14.48 11.87
C ILE A 137 -10.29 13.02 12.15
N ASP A 138 -11.17 12.13 11.70
CA ASP A 138 -10.93 10.69 11.70
C ASP A 138 -10.66 10.21 10.27
N LEU A 139 -9.39 9.87 10.00
CA LEU A 139 -8.91 9.36 8.72
C LEU A 139 -9.32 7.91 8.45
N GLU A 140 -9.56 7.12 9.50
CA GLU A 140 -10.00 5.74 9.35
C GLU A 140 -11.44 5.68 8.85
N ARG A 141 -12.26 6.64 9.23
CA ARG A 141 -13.68 6.71 8.86
C ARG A 141 -13.98 7.71 7.74
N ALA A 142 -13.00 8.54 7.39
CA ALA A 142 -13.16 9.69 6.51
C ALA A 142 -14.31 10.60 6.98
N THR A 143 -14.34 10.86 8.29
CA THR A 143 -15.32 11.72 8.97
C THR A 143 -14.62 12.83 9.74
N LEU A 144 -15.33 13.92 9.99
CA LEU A 144 -14.87 15.07 10.74
C LEU A 144 -15.95 15.49 11.74
N MET A 145 -15.55 16.04 12.87
CA MET A 145 -16.44 16.70 13.83
C MET A 145 -16.27 18.21 13.69
N VAL A 146 -17.38 18.94 13.61
CA VAL A 146 -17.40 20.40 13.47
C VAL A 146 -17.94 21.00 14.76
N ASP A 147 -17.14 21.85 15.37
CA ASP A 147 -17.47 22.46 16.65
C ASP A 147 -18.77 23.28 16.52
N GLY A 148 -19.70 23.03 17.43
CA GLY A 148 -20.97 23.75 17.51
C GLY A 148 -22.05 23.28 16.54
N LEU A 149 -21.75 22.43 15.57
CA LEU A 149 -22.67 22.07 14.47
C LEU A 149 -22.99 20.57 14.42
N ASN A 150 -24.10 20.23 13.74
CA ASN A 150 -24.62 18.88 13.62
C ASN A 150 -24.83 18.20 14.99
N LYS A 151 -25.39 18.97 15.92
CA LYS A 151 -25.67 18.52 17.29
C LYS A 151 -26.94 17.68 17.32
N THR A 152 -26.93 16.62 18.11
CA THR A 152 -28.10 15.78 18.33
C THR A 152 -28.14 15.29 19.77
N ASN A 153 -29.35 15.05 20.28
CA ASN A 153 -29.54 14.48 21.61
C ASN A 153 -29.25 12.99 21.57
N VAL A 154 -28.32 12.54 22.40
CA VAL A 154 -27.94 11.14 22.57
C VAL A 154 -28.43 10.67 23.93
N ARG A 155 -29.13 9.53 23.96
CA ARG A 155 -29.60 8.92 25.20
C ARG A 155 -28.45 8.27 25.94
N ALA A 156 -28.21 8.69 27.18
CA ALA A 156 -27.20 8.11 28.03
C ALA A 156 -27.65 6.74 28.55
N PRO A 157 -26.79 5.71 28.47
CA PRO A 157 -27.13 4.40 28.99
C PRO A 157 -27.22 4.44 30.52
N PRO A 158 -28.00 3.53 31.14
CA PRO A 158 -28.19 3.53 32.59
C PRO A 158 -26.89 3.40 33.39
N TYR A 159 -25.88 2.71 32.86
CA TYR A 159 -24.60 2.45 33.55
C TYR A 159 -23.65 3.66 33.57
N LEU A 160 -23.81 4.65 32.68
CA LEU A 160 -23.03 5.90 32.69
C LEU A 160 -23.76 7.05 33.40
N ARG A 161 -25.01 6.81 33.82
CA ARG A 161 -25.86 7.85 34.40
C ARG A 161 -25.53 7.99 35.89
N SER A 162 -25.02 9.15 36.28
CA SER A 162 -25.04 9.57 37.68
C SER A 162 -26.48 9.97 38.07
N ALA A 163 -26.86 9.81 39.33
CA ALA A 163 -28.23 10.08 39.81
C ALA A 163 -28.71 11.51 39.52
N GLU A 164 -27.80 12.48 39.43
CA GLU A 164 -28.10 13.90 39.17
C GLU A 164 -27.98 14.29 37.69
N ALA A 165 -27.41 13.43 36.86
CA ALA A 165 -27.10 13.78 35.48
C ALA A 165 -28.33 13.61 34.55
N PRO A 166 -28.53 14.48 33.55
CA PRO A 166 -29.66 14.38 32.65
C PRO A 166 -29.61 13.08 31.84
N ALA A 167 -30.79 12.53 31.51
CA ALA A 167 -30.89 11.29 30.76
C ALA A 167 -30.34 11.39 29.32
N ASN A 168 -30.24 12.60 28.77
CA ASN A 168 -29.78 12.86 27.40
C ASN A 168 -28.75 13.98 27.37
N TYR A 169 -27.76 13.83 26.49
CA TYR A 169 -26.71 14.83 26.25
C TYR A 169 -26.76 15.28 24.80
N THR A 170 -26.55 16.57 24.56
CA THR A 170 -26.41 17.11 23.21
C THR A 170 -24.96 16.99 22.78
N LEU A 171 -24.68 16.13 21.80
CA LEU A 171 -23.33 15.86 21.29
C LEU A 171 -23.27 16.15 19.79
N GLU A 172 -22.08 16.48 19.30
CA GLU A 172 -21.80 16.68 17.89
C GLU A 172 -21.64 15.33 17.18
N LEU A 173 -22.33 15.15 16.06
CA LEU A 173 -22.24 13.93 15.27
C LEU A 173 -21.15 14.05 14.20
N PRO A 174 -20.36 12.99 13.98
CA PRO A 174 -19.34 12.99 12.94
C PRO A 174 -19.98 13.04 11.54
N MET A 175 -19.49 13.94 10.70
CA MET A 175 -19.94 14.15 9.33
C MET A 175 -18.92 13.61 8.33
N PRO A 176 -19.34 13.08 7.17
CA PRO A 176 -18.39 12.64 6.16
C PRO A 176 -17.64 13.83 5.55
N ILE A 177 -16.36 13.64 5.20
CA ILE A 177 -15.56 14.71 4.56
C ILE A 177 -16.19 15.20 3.24
N SER A 178 -16.97 14.36 2.55
CA SER A 178 -17.66 14.72 1.31
C SER A 178 -18.76 15.77 1.48
N SER A 179 -19.41 15.85 2.65
CA SER A 179 -20.53 16.76 2.90
C SER A 179 -20.09 18.16 3.33
N VAL A 180 -18.78 18.45 3.28
CA VAL A 180 -18.18 19.65 3.83
C VAL A 180 -17.24 20.27 2.80
N ARG A 181 -17.10 21.60 2.78
CA ARG A 181 -16.12 22.32 1.95
C ARG A 181 -15.33 23.33 2.75
N LEU A 182 -14.09 23.57 2.36
CA LEU A 182 -13.21 24.54 3.01
C LEU A 182 -13.69 25.95 2.67
N VAL A 183 -13.72 26.82 3.67
CA VAL A 183 -13.98 28.25 3.51
C VAL A 183 -12.68 28.99 3.78
N HIS A 184 -12.24 29.80 2.84
CA HIS A 184 -11.03 30.60 2.98
C HIS A 184 -11.27 32.02 2.44
N PRO A 185 -10.81 33.07 3.14
CA PRO A 185 -10.84 34.42 2.61
C PRO A 185 -9.88 34.54 1.43
N VAL A 186 -10.39 34.96 0.28
CA VAL A 186 -9.60 35.21 -0.93
C VAL A 186 -9.72 36.68 -1.30
N ARG A 187 -8.61 37.29 -1.68
CA ARG A 187 -8.57 38.66 -2.19
C ARG A 187 -8.89 38.65 -3.69
N ASP A 188 -9.95 39.36 -4.06
CA ASP A 188 -10.30 39.54 -5.47
C ASP A 188 -9.26 40.44 -6.17
N PRO A 189 -8.62 40.00 -7.27
CA PRO A 189 -7.60 40.78 -7.95
C PRO A 189 -8.12 42.09 -8.55
N ALA A 190 -9.40 42.16 -8.95
CA ALA A 190 -9.95 43.34 -9.60
C ALA A 190 -10.39 44.41 -8.59
N THR A 191 -11.04 43.99 -7.51
CA THR A 191 -11.59 44.92 -6.50
C THR A 191 -10.69 45.11 -5.28
N GLY A 192 -9.73 44.21 -5.05
CA GLY A 192 -8.84 44.23 -3.90
C GLY A 192 -9.51 43.86 -2.56
N VAL A 193 -10.82 43.59 -2.55
CA VAL A 193 -11.60 43.25 -1.35
C VAL A 193 -11.44 41.76 -1.03
N THR A 194 -11.23 41.44 0.24
CA THR A 194 -11.21 40.06 0.74
C THR A 194 -12.62 39.55 0.99
N LYS A 195 -13.00 38.44 0.36
CA LYS A 195 -14.29 37.78 0.54
C LYS A 195 -14.08 36.33 0.95
N ASP A 196 -14.95 35.82 1.81
CA ASP A 196 -14.96 34.39 2.15
C ASP A 196 -15.47 33.58 0.95
N VAL A 197 -14.66 32.65 0.47
CA VAL A 197 -14.98 31.80 -0.69
C VAL A 197 -15.06 30.35 -0.27
N ILE A 198 -16.05 29.64 -0.81
CA ILE A 198 -16.19 28.18 -0.65
C ILE A 198 -15.31 27.52 -1.70
N ILE A 199 -14.35 26.72 -1.26
CA ILE A 199 -13.41 26.02 -2.12
C ILE A 199 -14.00 24.66 -2.49
N ASN A 200 -14.20 24.43 -3.79
CA ASN A 200 -14.78 23.18 -4.28
C ASN A 200 -13.81 22.00 -4.21
N GLN A 201 -12.54 22.21 -4.59
CA GLN A 201 -11.52 21.17 -4.66
C GLN A 201 -10.16 21.71 -4.20
N ILE A 202 -9.36 20.85 -3.58
CA ILE A 202 -8.00 21.14 -3.12
C ILE A 202 -7.09 19.96 -3.45
N VAL A 203 -5.95 20.26 -4.05
CA VAL A 203 -4.94 19.28 -4.45
C VAL A 203 -3.67 19.47 -3.63
N ALA A 204 -3.01 18.36 -3.29
CA ALA A 204 -1.71 18.39 -2.62
C ALA A 204 -0.60 18.61 -3.66
N THR A 205 0.26 19.59 -3.40
CA THR A 205 1.38 20.01 -4.26
C THR A 205 2.66 20.12 -3.42
N GLU A 206 3.83 20.20 -4.07
CA GLU A 206 5.13 20.39 -3.39
C GLU A 206 5.42 19.37 -2.28
N PHE A 207 5.53 18.09 -2.67
CA PHE A 207 5.80 17.01 -1.72
C PHE A 207 7.24 17.07 -1.23
N PHE A 208 7.41 17.09 0.09
CA PHE A 208 8.70 16.97 0.74
C PHE A 208 8.64 15.87 1.81
N ARG A 209 9.51 14.86 1.66
CA ARG A 209 9.66 13.76 2.60
C ARG A 209 11.07 13.76 3.15
N ASP A 210 11.20 14.00 4.45
CA ASP A 210 12.45 13.84 5.16
C ASP A 210 12.61 12.35 5.54
N ARG A 211 13.66 11.70 5.01
CA ARG A 211 13.95 10.29 5.29
C ARG A 211 14.45 10.07 6.72
N VAL A 212 15.14 11.05 7.32
CA VAL A 212 15.74 10.92 8.65
C VAL A 212 14.67 11.08 9.72
N THR A 213 13.87 12.15 9.64
CA THR A 213 12.81 12.40 10.61
C THR A 213 11.52 11.62 10.28
N GLY A 214 11.39 11.08 9.06
CA GLY A 214 10.16 10.43 8.58
C GLY A 214 8.98 11.39 8.37
N LYS A 215 9.22 12.71 8.46
CA LYS A 215 8.19 13.73 8.33
C LYS A 215 7.88 14.00 6.86
N GLU A 216 6.60 14.03 6.54
CA GLU A 216 6.10 14.41 5.22
C GLU A 216 5.36 15.76 5.34
N ARG A 217 5.66 16.68 4.43
CA ARG A 217 4.96 17.97 4.30
C ARG A 217 4.57 18.19 2.84
N TRP A 218 3.44 18.84 2.64
CA TRP A 218 2.97 19.26 1.33
C TRP A 218 2.16 20.56 1.46
N THR A 219 2.09 21.29 0.36
CA THR A 219 1.33 22.54 0.22
C THR A 219 -0.04 22.22 -0.37
N ARG A 220 -1.10 22.74 0.23
CA ARG A 220 -2.47 22.60 -0.28
C ARG A 220 -2.76 23.71 -1.27
N MET A 221 -3.19 23.36 -2.48
CA MET A 221 -3.41 24.29 -3.59
C MET A 221 -4.83 24.15 -4.14
N VAL A 222 -5.46 25.28 -4.47
CA VAL A 222 -6.74 25.30 -5.21
C VAL A 222 -6.45 25.17 -6.70
N PRO A 223 -6.90 24.10 -7.38
CA PRO A 223 -6.69 23.92 -8.80
C PRO A 223 -7.41 25.01 -9.60
N GLY A 224 -6.82 25.45 -10.70
CA GLY A 224 -7.34 26.52 -11.57
C GLY A 224 -6.89 27.91 -11.13
N LEU A 225 -7.01 28.24 -9.85
CA LEU A 225 -6.51 29.51 -9.29
C LEU A 225 -5.01 29.45 -8.92
N ASN A 226 -4.44 28.24 -8.81
CA ASN A 226 -3.05 27.98 -8.37
C ASN A 226 -2.69 28.72 -7.07
N MET A 227 -3.68 28.94 -6.22
CA MET A 227 -3.53 29.63 -4.95
C MET A 227 -3.20 28.60 -3.86
N SER A 228 -2.10 28.81 -3.15
CA SER A 228 -1.73 28.01 -1.99
C SER A 228 -2.50 28.50 -0.75
N ILE A 229 -3.02 27.56 0.04
CA ILE A 229 -3.72 27.87 1.28
C ILE A 229 -2.82 27.48 2.46
N PRO A 230 -2.48 28.40 3.37
CA PRO A 230 -1.66 28.08 4.52
C PRO A 230 -2.42 27.13 5.46
N TRP A 231 -1.73 26.18 6.09
CA TRP A 231 -2.31 25.31 7.12
C TRP A 231 -2.73 26.13 8.35
N PRO A 232 -3.77 25.70 9.11
CA PRO A 232 -4.13 26.39 10.34
C PRO A 232 -3.00 26.26 11.38
N ALA A 233 -2.91 27.24 12.27
CA ALA A 233 -1.93 27.23 13.35
C ALA A 233 -2.15 26.00 14.23
N LYS A 234 -1.10 25.19 14.41
CA LYS A 234 -1.15 24.02 15.28
C LYS A 234 -0.82 24.45 16.70
N GLU A 235 -1.63 24.02 17.65
CA GLU A 235 -1.29 24.08 19.06
C GLU A 235 -0.03 23.23 19.29
N VAL A 236 0.99 23.85 19.89
CA VAL A 236 2.22 23.14 20.25
C VAL A 236 1.86 22.20 21.39
N LYS A 237 1.86 20.89 21.11
CA LYS A 237 1.64 19.88 22.15
C LYS A 237 2.77 20.00 23.17
N GLU A 238 2.41 20.27 24.41
CA GLU A 238 3.35 20.21 25.53
C GLU A 238 3.80 18.76 25.71
N VAL A 239 5.07 18.49 25.36
CA VAL A 239 5.70 17.21 25.66
C VAL A 239 6.15 17.29 27.11
N LYS A 240 5.45 16.59 27.99
CA LYS A 240 5.80 16.52 29.41
C LYS A 240 6.87 15.45 29.60
N GLU A 241 7.93 15.81 30.29
CA GLU A 241 8.93 14.85 30.73
C GLU A 241 8.38 14.09 31.94
N HIS A 242 8.42 12.76 31.86
CA HIS A 242 8.00 11.89 32.93
C HIS A 242 9.23 11.37 33.68
N ALA A 243 9.06 11.00 34.96
CA ALA A 243 10.16 10.48 35.77
C ALA A 243 10.75 9.15 35.25
N GLY A 244 10.00 8.43 34.40
CA GLY A 244 10.48 7.23 33.71
C GLY A 244 11.26 7.50 32.42
N ASP A 245 11.30 8.75 31.95
CA ASP A 245 12.04 9.13 30.75
C ASP A 245 13.54 9.24 31.07
N THR A 246 14.36 9.00 30.05
CA THR A 246 15.80 9.16 30.17
C THR A 246 16.19 10.63 30.01
N LEU A 247 17.07 11.12 30.89
CA LEU A 247 17.61 12.47 30.76
C LEU A 247 18.39 12.61 29.45
N ARG A 248 18.25 13.78 28.82
CA ARG A 248 18.92 14.10 27.55
C ARG A 248 20.43 13.81 27.57
N ILE A 249 21.10 14.13 28.67
CA ILE A 249 22.54 13.88 28.85
C ILE A 249 22.90 12.40 28.70
N ASN A 250 22.06 11.49 29.22
CA ASN A 250 22.30 10.05 29.14
C ASN A 250 22.00 9.51 27.74
N VAL A 251 21.00 10.07 27.05
CA VAL A 251 20.62 9.67 25.69
C VAL A 251 21.67 10.09 24.66
N GLU A 252 22.21 11.30 24.79
CA GLU A 252 23.20 11.84 23.84
C GLU A 252 24.63 11.33 24.12
N GLN A 253 24.86 10.65 25.25
CA GLN A 253 26.17 10.12 25.61
C GLN A 253 26.63 9.03 24.62
N ARG A 254 27.71 9.31 23.90
CA ARG A 254 28.33 8.38 22.93
C ARG A 254 29.27 7.40 23.65
N THR A 255 28.74 6.26 24.06
CA THR A 255 29.51 5.23 24.80
C THR A 255 30.01 4.08 23.93
N PHE A 256 29.44 3.88 22.74
CA PHE A 256 29.83 2.78 21.86
C PHE A 256 31.20 3.03 21.20
N ILE A 257 32.17 2.18 21.53
CA ILE A 257 33.50 2.17 20.91
C ILE A 257 33.62 0.90 20.06
N PRO A 258 33.73 1.00 18.73
CA PRO A 258 33.86 -0.17 17.88
C PRO A 258 35.20 -0.86 18.14
N THR A 259 35.17 -2.18 18.26
CA THR A 259 36.37 -3.01 18.50
C THR A 259 36.44 -4.10 17.43
N LEU A 260 37.65 -4.42 16.97
CA LEU A 260 37.88 -5.41 15.90
C LEU A 260 38.28 -6.78 16.44
N LEU A 261 39.14 -6.82 17.46
CA LEU A 261 39.70 -8.06 18.02
C LEU A 261 38.75 -8.77 18.99
N ARG A 262 37.84 -8.02 19.61
CA ARG A 262 36.83 -8.55 20.53
C ARG A 262 35.44 -8.20 20.02
N PRO A 263 34.45 -9.10 20.14
CA PRO A 263 33.09 -8.75 19.80
C PRO A 263 32.55 -7.67 20.77
N PRO A 264 31.57 -6.85 20.33
CA PRO A 264 31.00 -5.78 21.16
C PRO A 264 30.19 -6.32 22.36
N MET A 265 29.83 -7.60 22.32
CA MET A 265 29.08 -8.30 23.36
C MET A 265 29.64 -9.72 23.50
N PRO A 266 29.44 -10.40 24.64
CA PRO A 266 29.80 -11.81 24.80
C PRO A 266 29.13 -12.70 23.74
N GLU A 267 29.82 -13.74 23.28
CA GLU A 267 29.31 -14.63 22.23
C GLU A 267 28.03 -15.37 22.62
N THR A 268 27.85 -15.63 23.93
CA THR A 268 26.64 -16.26 24.48
C THR A 268 25.38 -15.47 24.15
N VAL A 269 25.46 -14.14 24.09
CA VAL A 269 24.34 -13.25 23.75
C VAL A 269 23.87 -13.43 22.30
N LEU A 270 24.75 -13.91 21.40
CA LEU A 270 24.35 -14.18 20.01
C LEU A 270 23.31 -15.30 19.91
N ASP A 271 23.35 -16.28 20.80
CA ASP A 271 22.39 -17.39 20.82
C ASP A 271 21.03 -16.96 21.40
N GLU A 272 21.00 -15.88 22.20
CA GLU A 272 19.77 -15.26 22.70
C GLU A 272 19.12 -14.35 21.65
N LEU A 273 19.93 -13.52 20.96
CA LEU A 273 19.45 -12.62 19.91
C LEU A 273 18.87 -13.35 18.69
N ARG A 274 19.39 -14.54 18.40
CA ARG A 274 18.94 -15.36 17.27
C ARG A 274 18.94 -16.84 17.60
N GLY A 275 17.92 -17.55 17.12
CA GLY A 275 17.92 -19.01 17.19
C GLY A 275 19.10 -19.62 16.42
N LYS A 276 20.07 -20.21 17.12
CA LYS A 276 21.27 -20.87 16.55
C LYS A 276 20.96 -21.89 15.46
N TYR A 277 19.89 -22.66 15.68
CA TYR A 277 19.40 -23.71 14.80
C TYR A 277 18.18 -23.29 13.96
N SER A 278 17.93 -21.98 13.85
CA SER A 278 16.83 -21.46 13.04
C SER A 278 16.97 -21.84 11.57
N ARG A 279 15.85 -22.24 10.96
CA ARG A 279 15.78 -22.53 9.52
C ARG A 279 16.00 -21.29 8.65
N PHE A 280 15.83 -20.09 9.22
CA PHE A 280 16.05 -18.79 8.58
C PHE A 280 17.50 -18.30 8.70
N ARG A 281 18.41 -19.06 9.31
CA ARG A 281 19.82 -18.70 9.42
C ARG A 281 20.45 -18.62 8.04
N THR A 282 21.04 -17.46 7.72
CA THR A 282 21.77 -17.19 6.47
C THR A 282 23.28 -17.10 6.66
N ARG A 283 23.73 -16.60 7.82
CA ARG A 283 25.15 -16.50 8.20
C ARG A 283 25.59 -17.79 8.91
N HIS A 284 26.40 -18.60 8.24
CA HIS A 284 26.91 -19.89 8.75
C HIS A 284 28.43 -19.88 8.89
N GLU A 285 28.95 -20.71 9.79
CA GLU A 285 30.38 -20.93 9.94
C GLU A 285 30.98 -21.60 8.69
N PRO A 286 32.24 -21.32 8.33
CA PRO A 286 32.90 -21.92 7.18
C PRO A 286 32.94 -23.45 7.28
N GLU A 287 33.13 -24.00 8.48
CA GLU A 287 33.12 -25.45 8.75
C GLU A 287 31.79 -26.10 8.37
N TYR A 288 30.67 -25.45 8.71
CA TYR A 288 29.34 -25.95 8.36
C TYR A 288 29.10 -25.92 6.84
N ILE A 289 29.61 -24.89 6.17
CA ILE A 289 29.51 -24.76 4.72
C ILE A 289 30.33 -25.87 4.05
N ALA A 290 31.58 -26.08 4.49
CA ALA A 290 32.46 -27.13 4.01
C ALA A 290 31.85 -28.52 4.22
N ALA A 291 31.30 -28.80 5.40
CA ALA A 291 30.61 -30.07 5.67
C ALA A 291 29.41 -30.29 4.74
N LYS A 292 28.62 -29.24 4.48
CA LYS A 292 27.48 -29.31 3.54
C LYS A 292 27.90 -29.46 2.09
N GLU A 293 29.04 -28.93 1.71
CA GLU A 293 29.58 -29.07 0.36
C GLU A 293 30.24 -30.44 0.15
N ALA A 294 30.94 -30.96 1.16
CA ALA A 294 31.44 -32.33 1.20
C ALA A 294 30.29 -33.35 1.10
N GLU A 295 29.17 -33.14 1.80
CA GLU A 295 27.97 -33.99 1.67
C GLU A 295 27.44 -33.99 0.23
N VAL A 296 27.43 -32.83 -0.43
CA VAL A 296 27.02 -32.73 -1.84
C VAL A 296 28.01 -33.41 -2.79
N GLN A 297 29.32 -33.32 -2.52
CA GLN A 297 30.34 -34.01 -3.31
C GLN A 297 30.26 -35.52 -3.11
N ALA A 298 30.15 -36.01 -1.88
CA ALA A 298 30.00 -37.44 -1.59
C ALA A 298 28.79 -38.06 -2.31
N VAL A 299 27.66 -37.34 -2.40
CA VAL A 299 26.50 -37.79 -3.20
C VAL A 299 26.83 -37.84 -4.69
N LYS A 300 27.56 -36.85 -5.22
CA LYS A 300 28.02 -36.85 -6.63
C LYS A 300 29.01 -37.97 -6.89
N ASP A 301 29.94 -38.22 -5.98
CA ASP A 301 30.97 -39.24 -6.13
C ASP A 301 30.36 -40.65 -6.00
N ARG A 302 29.37 -40.84 -5.12
CA ARG A 302 28.55 -42.05 -5.11
C ARG A 302 27.82 -42.26 -6.44
N ALA A 303 27.31 -41.20 -7.06
CA ALA A 303 26.70 -41.29 -8.39
C ALA A 303 27.74 -41.62 -9.47
N LYS A 304 28.96 -41.10 -9.39
CA LYS A 304 30.08 -41.45 -10.29
C LYS A 304 30.59 -42.87 -10.05
N LEU A 305 30.48 -43.43 -8.85
CA LEU A 305 30.85 -44.83 -8.60
C LEU A 305 30.01 -45.78 -9.45
N MET A 306 28.78 -45.40 -9.83
CA MET A 306 27.99 -46.18 -10.78
C MET A 306 28.59 -46.16 -12.20
N ASP A 307 29.43 -45.18 -12.55
CA ASP A 307 30.17 -45.19 -13.82
C ASP A 307 31.26 -46.28 -13.84
N SER A 308 31.72 -46.80 -12.70
CA SER A 308 32.72 -47.88 -12.67
C SER A 308 32.13 -49.27 -12.93
N ILE A 309 30.80 -49.40 -12.97
CA ILE A 309 30.07 -50.66 -13.25
C ILE A 309 29.64 -50.70 -14.74
N ARG A 310 30.19 -49.80 -15.56
CA ARG A 310 29.82 -49.64 -16.97
C ARG A 310 30.41 -50.76 -17.84
N THR A 311 29.66 -51.22 -18.84
CA THR A 311 30.17 -52.26 -19.76
C THR A 311 31.14 -51.67 -20.79
N PRO A 312 32.08 -52.46 -21.36
CA PRO A 312 33.04 -51.96 -22.36
C PRO A 312 32.38 -51.28 -23.57
N LEU A 313 31.25 -51.82 -24.05
CA LEU A 313 30.45 -51.22 -25.14
C LEU A 313 29.93 -49.81 -24.76
N GLN A 314 29.49 -49.65 -23.51
CA GLN A 314 28.97 -48.39 -23.01
C GLN A 314 30.07 -47.33 -22.82
N GLU A 315 31.31 -47.73 -22.58
CA GLU A 315 32.50 -46.86 -22.56
C GLU A 315 32.88 -46.39 -23.96
N LEU A 316 32.91 -47.31 -24.93
CA LEU A 316 33.16 -47.01 -26.34
C LEU A 316 32.13 -45.97 -26.86
N HIS A 317 30.85 -46.19 -26.61
CA HIS A 317 29.78 -45.23 -26.96
C HIS A 317 29.91 -43.87 -26.24
N ARG A 318 30.57 -43.80 -25.06
CA ARG A 318 30.84 -42.54 -24.36
C ARG A 318 32.03 -41.82 -25.01
N HIS A 319 33.07 -42.57 -25.37
CA HIS A 319 34.22 -42.06 -26.09
C HIS A 319 33.80 -41.44 -27.43
N GLU A 320 33.05 -42.17 -28.25
CA GLU A 320 32.54 -41.64 -29.53
C GLU A 320 31.65 -40.41 -29.35
N ARG A 321 30.81 -40.36 -28.32
CA ARG A 321 29.99 -39.17 -28.03
C ARG A 321 30.85 -37.99 -27.63
N SER A 322 31.92 -38.21 -26.86
CA SER A 322 32.87 -37.16 -26.50
C SER A 322 33.61 -36.63 -27.73
N GLU A 323 34.01 -37.51 -28.65
CA GLU A 323 34.66 -37.15 -29.90
C GLU A 323 33.72 -36.42 -30.86
N LYS A 324 32.49 -36.91 -31.01
CA LYS A 324 31.43 -36.24 -31.79
C LYS A 324 31.11 -34.85 -31.20
N LYS A 325 31.10 -34.71 -29.87
CA LYS A 325 30.92 -33.41 -29.21
C LYS A 325 32.10 -32.47 -29.43
N LYS A 326 33.34 -32.98 -29.41
CA LYS A 326 34.57 -32.21 -29.72
C LYS A 326 34.60 -31.75 -31.18
N LYS A 327 34.15 -32.59 -32.12
CA LYS A 327 34.03 -32.25 -33.55
C LYS A 327 33.01 -31.14 -33.81
N GLY A 328 32.06 -30.92 -32.89
CA GLY A 328 31.05 -29.88 -33.01
C GLY A 328 30.04 -30.17 -34.12
N LYS A 329 29.16 -29.20 -34.40
CA LYS A 329 28.27 -29.28 -35.57
C LYS A 329 29.05 -28.79 -36.79
N PRO A 330 29.06 -29.52 -37.92
CA PRO A 330 29.67 -29.02 -39.13
C PRO A 330 28.97 -27.73 -39.55
N ARG A 331 29.76 -26.68 -39.80
CA ARG A 331 29.26 -25.44 -40.39
C ARG A 331 29.28 -25.62 -41.90
N LEU A 332 28.18 -25.28 -42.57
CA LEU A 332 28.17 -25.29 -44.04
C LEU A 332 29.12 -24.22 -44.55
N THR A 333 29.95 -24.59 -45.54
CA THR A 333 30.81 -23.64 -46.24
C THR A 333 29.95 -22.75 -47.14
N PRO A 334 30.39 -21.51 -47.43
CA PRO A 334 29.66 -20.61 -48.32
C PRO A 334 29.41 -21.22 -49.71
N GLU A 335 30.35 -21.99 -50.23
CA GLU A 335 30.21 -22.70 -51.51
C GLU A 335 29.08 -23.74 -51.49
N MET A 336 28.94 -24.51 -50.41
CA MET A 336 27.83 -25.45 -50.25
C MET A 336 26.49 -24.71 -50.10
N LEU A 337 26.49 -23.53 -49.49
CA LEU A 337 25.29 -22.68 -49.43
C LEU A 337 24.91 -22.13 -50.80
N GLU A 338 25.89 -21.77 -51.64
CA GLU A 338 25.66 -21.37 -53.03
C GLU A 338 25.13 -22.53 -53.88
N GLU A 339 25.66 -23.74 -53.73
CA GLU A 339 25.12 -24.93 -54.40
C GLU A 339 23.69 -25.25 -53.96
N ILE A 340 23.41 -25.16 -52.66
CA ILE A 340 22.05 -25.27 -52.12
C ILE A 340 21.16 -24.17 -52.72
N GLY A 341 21.67 -22.95 -52.85
CA GLY A 341 20.99 -21.83 -53.52
C GLY A 341 20.68 -22.10 -54.99
N LYS A 342 21.62 -22.68 -55.74
CA LYS A 342 21.44 -23.06 -57.17
C LYS A 342 20.39 -24.16 -57.32
N VAL A 343 20.38 -25.15 -56.44
CA VAL A 343 19.36 -26.22 -56.44
C VAL A 343 17.97 -25.64 -56.11
N ILE A 344 17.90 -24.71 -55.16
CA ILE A 344 16.66 -23.99 -54.82
C ILE A 344 16.18 -23.16 -56.03
N ALA A 345 17.06 -22.42 -56.71
CA ALA A 345 16.72 -21.65 -57.90
C ALA A 345 16.24 -22.54 -59.04
N LYS A 346 16.95 -23.63 -59.34
CA LYS A 346 16.58 -24.59 -60.39
C LYS A 346 15.26 -25.31 -60.10
N ASN A 347 14.99 -25.66 -58.85
CA ASN A 347 13.71 -26.22 -58.45
C ASN A 347 12.60 -25.17 -58.48
N ARG A 348 12.89 -23.93 -58.08
CA ARG A 348 11.96 -22.80 -58.19
C ARG A 348 11.58 -22.55 -59.65
N GLU A 349 12.55 -22.53 -60.57
CA GLU A 349 12.33 -22.44 -62.01
C GLU A 349 11.53 -23.61 -62.55
N ARG A 350 11.83 -24.86 -62.14
CA ARG A 350 11.01 -26.02 -62.50
C ARG A 350 9.58 -25.90 -62.00
N THR A 351 9.38 -25.43 -60.78
CA THR A 351 8.03 -25.20 -60.23
C THR A 351 7.32 -24.04 -60.92
N LEU A 352 8.02 -22.97 -61.30
CA LEU A 352 7.46 -21.83 -62.05
C LEU A 352 7.11 -22.22 -63.49
N ASN A 353 7.96 -23.03 -64.13
CA ASN A 353 7.72 -23.59 -65.47
C ASN A 353 6.57 -24.62 -65.47
N ALA A 354 6.49 -25.47 -64.43
CA ALA A 354 5.37 -26.38 -64.24
C ALA A 354 4.06 -25.64 -63.87
N ALA A 355 4.17 -24.48 -63.22
CA ALA A 355 3.04 -23.61 -62.90
C ALA A 355 2.68 -22.62 -64.02
N ALA A 356 3.39 -22.64 -65.17
CA ALA A 356 3.18 -21.73 -66.31
C ALA A 356 3.09 -20.24 -65.96
N ILE A 357 3.97 -19.76 -65.06
CA ILE A 357 4.07 -18.34 -64.70
C ILE A 357 5.44 -17.83 -65.16
N SER A 358 5.44 -16.84 -66.07
CA SER A 358 6.65 -16.21 -66.61
C SER A 358 7.47 -15.49 -65.54
N SER A 359 8.79 -15.56 -65.68
CA SER A 359 9.79 -14.83 -64.90
C SER A 359 9.49 -13.34 -64.81
N VAL A 360 9.37 -12.82 -63.60
CA VAL A 360 9.52 -11.38 -63.32
C VAL A 360 10.99 -11.16 -62.97
N GLU A 361 11.73 -10.54 -63.89
CA GLU A 361 13.05 -9.97 -63.62
C GLU A 361 12.93 -8.71 -62.75
N PRO A 362 14.02 -8.35 -62.04
CA PRO A 362 13.96 -7.68 -60.75
C PRO A 362 13.79 -6.17 -60.90
N ALA A 363 12.95 -5.58 -60.04
CA ALA A 363 13.01 -4.15 -59.80
C ALA A 363 14.27 -3.85 -58.95
N GLU A 364 15.22 -3.16 -59.55
CA GLU A 364 16.26 -2.44 -58.84
C GLU A 364 15.64 -1.34 -57.95
N THR A 365 16.42 -0.96 -56.94
CA THR A 365 16.34 0.24 -56.09
C THR A 365 15.49 0.19 -54.81
N GLY A 366 16.20 0.27 -53.68
CA GLY A 366 15.85 1.12 -52.54
C GLY A 366 15.03 0.47 -51.43
N GLU A 367 15.70 0.02 -50.36
CA GLU A 367 15.66 0.73 -49.08
C GLU A 367 16.45 -0.03 -48.00
N ALA A 368 17.30 0.72 -47.31
CA ALA A 368 17.93 0.31 -46.07
C ALA A 368 16.86 0.03 -45.02
N VAL A 369 16.72 -1.24 -44.63
CA VAL A 369 16.08 -1.60 -43.37
C VAL A 369 17.07 -2.40 -42.54
N SER A 370 17.61 -1.70 -41.56
CA SER A 370 18.41 -2.14 -40.43
C SER A 370 18.08 -3.56 -39.91
N PRO A 371 19.09 -4.39 -39.60
CA PRO A 371 18.85 -5.59 -38.80
C PRO A 371 18.47 -5.21 -37.35
N PRO A 372 17.55 -5.95 -36.70
CA PRO A 372 17.27 -5.77 -35.28
C PRO A 372 18.52 -6.07 -34.44
N PRO A 373 18.74 -5.37 -33.31
CA PRO A 373 19.99 -5.48 -32.56
C PRO A 373 20.16 -6.91 -32.02
N ALA A 374 21.18 -7.59 -32.52
CA ALA A 374 21.74 -8.76 -31.88
C ALA A 374 22.28 -8.34 -30.52
N ALA A 375 21.82 -9.03 -29.48
CA ALA A 375 22.29 -8.89 -28.12
C ALA A 375 23.82 -8.92 -28.06
N ALA A 376 24.40 -7.84 -27.56
CA ALA A 376 25.82 -7.73 -27.26
C ALA A 376 26.23 -8.85 -26.29
N VAL A 377 27.06 -9.76 -26.80
CA VAL A 377 27.96 -10.57 -25.99
C VAL A 377 28.99 -9.58 -25.42
N VAL A 378 28.87 -9.31 -24.12
CA VAL A 378 29.87 -8.57 -23.36
C VAL A 378 31.05 -9.52 -23.14
N GLU A 379 32.11 -9.38 -23.92
CA GLU A 379 33.44 -9.79 -23.49
C GLU A 379 34.08 -8.67 -22.66
N PRO A 380 34.73 -9.00 -21.54
CA PRO A 380 35.35 -8.02 -20.65
C PRO A 380 36.67 -7.50 -21.23
N THR A 381 36.78 -6.19 -21.41
CA THR A 381 38.07 -5.52 -21.62
C THR A 381 38.81 -5.36 -20.28
N PRO A 382 40.15 -5.45 -20.26
CA PRO A 382 40.95 -5.40 -19.04
C PRO A 382 41.19 -3.97 -18.56
N GLU A 383 41.34 -3.87 -17.23
CA GLU A 383 42.24 -2.97 -16.49
C GLU A 383 42.23 -1.47 -16.84
N ASN A 384 41.55 -0.70 -15.99
CA ASN A 384 41.92 0.69 -15.71
C ASN A 384 42.19 0.81 -14.20
N THR A 385 43.47 0.91 -13.88
CA THR A 385 44.03 1.15 -12.54
C THR A 385 43.72 2.58 -12.11
N ALA A 386 42.79 2.73 -11.16
CA ALA A 386 42.58 3.97 -10.43
C ALA A 386 43.46 3.98 -9.17
N THR A 387 44.43 4.89 -9.18
CA THR A 387 45.24 5.31 -8.03
C THR A 387 44.38 5.95 -6.94
N PRO A 388 44.63 5.70 -5.64
CA PRO A 388 43.96 6.42 -4.56
C PRO A 388 44.58 7.83 -4.34
N PRO A 389 43.81 8.81 -3.83
CA PRO A 389 44.33 10.13 -3.47
C PRO A 389 45.19 10.07 -2.20
N PRO A 390 46.16 11.00 -2.03
CA PRO A 390 47.00 11.05 -0.84
C PRO A 390 46.21 11.50 0.38
N SER A 391 46.47 10.83 1.49
CA SER A 391 46.04 11.21 2.84
C SER A 391 46.68 12.55 3.24
N SER A 392 45.85 13.47 3.74
CA SER A 392 46.23 14.57 4.63
C SER A 392 45.46 14.42 5.93
#